data_AF-A0AAD5SBJ1-F1
#
_entry.id   AF-A0AAD5SBJ1-F1
#
_cell.length_a   1.000
_cell.length_b   1.000
_cell.length_c   1.000
_cell.angle_alpha   90.00
_cell.angle_beta   90.00
_cell.angle_gamma   90.00
#
_symmetry.space_group_name_H-M   'P 1'
#
loop_
_entity.id
_entity.type
_entity.pdbx_description
1 polymer ?
#
loop_
_entity_poly.entity_id
_entity_poly.type
_entity_poly.pdbx_seq_one_letter_code
_entity_poly.pdbx_strand_id
1 'polypeptide(L)'
;MADEKRMEKLLKRAKPFLDDKNKSKVRLAALLHFSEGATEQDEAKFFQEHDYHVYTVVYESFVHQIEKVRAHYKPEKGFQPAQKEVADLFKVIELLQKIFKHMGEKMRTGWQRRSIVGLLQTLLATPNHPRLRTEGFRLLLLYLSTHTTEPLEAMPLYANSIPLNVYDSFPLPKPVDLARCLCVGEDETGILGTGRIQGVSEWKGEGRGVLQQHGIEVERRVHFIDVRTGPGDVVVHSPTASEDLALDRNPIIPSPTPANITDSTDLFEDLLHNFVHLATQAATSVLPERRTSMAPESALPPPGVATGLGGPAGGGSGGAALNRALATAAGNSLMFMWEVFKKYYLRVLFPGIARKIGMEVADGEGFATCPPPLLHALISFFLRHCFCSSPLIAQGTGTQNFTQLNQTTHIRSSTILQSVLLRTEQNREIVNEILRQCFLVPYEWGEVARGAVLILAGWICVPNEDRPLFLRYPAPPPTTPSSISPPQNLLSHLSSSATSPPLSAQSSTASFEFDPHERDKASDPHANLYLRRYIRYLGLVFLERADGVEFMDKQILLFKETLTFYRTIALEHHLPLSTETWEVLLTTLLDICDKVMGHPNPTAVVHSAAGAGEVADIVMETVLGGKRNKN
;
A
#
# COMPACT_ATOMS: atom_id res chain seq x y z
N MET A 1 31.64 14.26 25.80
CA MET A 1 33.10 14.24 25.55
C MET A 1 33.51 13.45 24.30
N ALA A 2 33.16 12.16 24.14
CA ALA A 2 33.59 11.40 22.95
C ALA A 2 32.92 11.87 21.64
N ASP A 3 31.60 12.12 21.65
CA ASP A 3 30.86 12.62 20.47
C ASP A 3 31.26 14.04 20.08
N GLU A 4 31.51 14.90 21.06
CA GLU A 4 31.96 16.27 20.84
C GLU A 4 33.34 16.32 20.16
N LYS A 5 34.27 15.46 20.61
CA LYS A 5 35.59 15.31 19.98
C LYS A 5 35.50 14.67 18.58
N ARG A 6 34.49 13.84 18.30
CA ARG A 6 34.19 13.32 16.95
C ARG A 6 33.70 14.44 16.04
N MET A 7 32.69 15.18 16.48
CA MET A 7 32.12 16.31 15.74
C MET A 7 33.19 17.37 15.41
N GLU A 8 34.03 17.72 16.38
CA GLU A 8 35.12 18.67 16.16
C GLU A 8 36.11 18.20 15.07
N LYS A 9 36.42 16.89 15.03
CA LYS A 9 37.24 16.30 13.96
C LYS A 9 36.54 16.33 12.60
N LEU A 10 35.23 16.06 12.55
CA LEU A 10 34.43 16.12 11.34
C LEU A 10 34.37 17.55 10.78
N LEU A 11 34.10 18.54 11.63
CA LEU A 11 34.09 19.95 11.24
C LEU A 11 35.46 20.44 10.78
N LYS A 12 36.55 19.98 11.42
CA LYS A 12 37.92 20.24 10.92
C LYS A 12 38.13 19.72 9.50
N ARG A 13 37.56 18.55 9.18
CA ARG A 13 37.61 17.94 7.84
C ARG A 13 36.70 18.65 6.84
N ALA A 14 35.61 19.28 7.30
CA ALA A 14 34.69 20.07 6.48
C ALA A 14 35.20 21.51 6.21
N LYS A 15 36.26 21.99 6.87
CA LYS A 15 36.82 23.33 6.65
C LYS A 15 37.07 23.67 5.17
N PRO A 16 37.66 22.79 4.34
CA PRO A 16 37.88 23.10 2.92
C PRO A 16 36.58 23.31 2.14
N PHE A 17 35.47 22.71 2.59
CA PHE A 17 34.14 22.93 2.00
C PHE A 17 33.57 24.32 2.33
N LEU A 18 33.82 24.84 3.53
CA LEU A 18 33.32 26.15 3.97
C LEU A 18 34.14 27.33 3.44
N ASP A 19 35.32 27.08 2.87
CA ASP A 19 36.16 28.10 2.27
C ASP A 19 35.77 28.33 0.81
N ASP A 20 35.08 29.44 0.54
CA ASP A 20 34.60 29.82 -0.80
C ASP A 20 35.72 30.09 -1.81
N LYS A 21 36.97 30.24 -1.36
CA LYS A 21 38.13 30.35 -2.27
C LYS A 21 38.46 29.01 -2.93
N ASN A 22 38.02 27.90 -2.34
CA ASN A 22 38.25 26.57 -2.90
C ASN A 22 37.31 26.29 -4.07
N LYS A 23 37.83 25.63 -5.11
CA LYS A 23 37.04 25.19 -6.26
C LYS A 23 36.00 24.14 -5.85
N SER A 24 34.87 24.07 -6.56
CA SER A 24 33.75 23.15 -6.27
C SER A 24 34.20 21.69 -6.14
N LYS A 25 35.19 21.24 -6.94
CA LYS A 25 35.79 19.89 -6.82
C LYS A 25 36.41 19.60 -5.45
N VAL A 26 37.14 20.55 -4.86
CA VAL A 26 37.79 20.39 -3.55
C VAL A 26 36.74 20.43 -2.45
N ARG A 27 35.78 21.34 -2.57
CA ARG A 27 34.65 21.47 -1.64
C ARG A 27 33.80 20.20 -1.61
N LEU A 28 33.47 19.64 -2.78
CA LEU A 28 32.74 18.38 -2.93
C LEU A 28 33.47 17.21 -2.25
N ALA A 29 34.78 17.08 -2.47
CA ALA A 29 35.56 16.00 -1.84
C ALA A 29 35.56 16.11 -0.30
N ALA A 30 35.65 17.32 0.24
CA ALA A 30 35.54 17.55 1.68
C ALA A 30 34.14 17.23 2.22
N LEU A 31 33.08 17.55 1.46
CA LEU A 31 31.70 17.24 1.81
C LEU A 31 31.41 15.73 1.81
N LEU A 32 31.88 14.99 0.78
CA LEU A 32 31.78 13.52 0.73
C LEU A 32 32.43 12.88 1.95
N HIS A 33 33.66 13.29 2.26
CA HIS A 33 34.40 12.74 3.40
C HIS A 33 33.78 13.13 4.76
N PHE A 34 33.17 14.32 4.88
CA PHE A 34 32.36 14.67 6.04
C PHE A 34 31.17 13.71 6.18
N SER A 35 30.44 13.51 5.09
CA SER A 35 29.22 12.69 5.03
C SER A 35 29.48 11.21 5.31
N GLU A 36 30.60 10.64 4.87
CA GLU A 36 31.00 9.26 5.18
C GLU A 36 31.28 9.02 6.68
N GLY A 37 31.69 10.06 7.41
CA GLY A 37 32.03 9.97 8.83
C GLY A 37 30.97 10.53 9.78
N ALA A 38 29.92 11.16 9.25
CA ALA A 38 28.88 11.84 10.02
C ALA A 38 27.74 10.87 10.37
N THR A 39 27.12 11.07 11.54
CA THR A 39 25.83 10.43 11.83
C THR A 39 24.70 11.15 11.11
N GLU A 40 23.53 10.53 11.00
CA GLU A 40 22.35 11.13 10.36
C GLU A 40 21.97 12.49 10.98
N GLN A 41 22.14 12.64 12.30
CA GLN A 41 21.91 13.91 13.01
C GLN A 41 22.98 14.96 12.69
N ASP A 42 24.24 14.54 12.57
CA ASP A 42 25.35 15.42 12.22
C ASP A 42 25.19 15.97 10.80
N GLU A 43 24.80 15.11 9.85
CA GLU A 43 24.49 15.49 8.48
C GLU A 43 23.32 16.46 8.42
N ALA A 44 22.19 16.12 9.07
CA ALA A 44 20.99 16.96 9.07
C ALA A 44 21.30 18.38 9.58
N LYS A 45 22.02 18.47 10.71
CA LYS A 45 22.43 19.77 11.27
C LYS A 45 23.31 20.56 10.31
N PHE A 46 24.37 19.95 9.79
CA PHE A 46 25.31 20.63 8.88
C PHE A 46 24.64 21.09 7.59
N PHE A 47 23.77 20.25 7.00
CA PHE A 47 23.08 20.57 5.76
C PHE A 47 22.05 21.67 5.95
N GLN A 48 21.39 21.73 7.12
CA GLN A 48 20.44 22.79 7.44
C GLN A 48 21.13 24.13 7.72
N GLU A 49 22.27 24.11 8.41
CA GLU A 49 23.10 25.30 8.73
C GLU A 49 23.80 25.89 7.49
N HIS A 50 24.21 25.04 6.54
CA HIS A 50 24.94 25.44 5.33
C HIS A 50 24.17 25.15 4.03
N ASP A 51 22.85 25.20 4.10
CA ASP A 51 21.88 24.86 3.05
C ASP A 51 22.29 25.26 1.63
N TYR A 52 22.51 26.55 1.43
CA TYR A 52 22.75 27.14 0.12
C TYR A 52 24.12 26.72 -0.43
N HIS A 53 25.15 26.69 0.42
CA HIS A 53 26.49 26.30 0.01
C HIS A 53 26.55 24.82 -0.34
N VAL A 54 25.88 23.96 0.44
CA VAL A 54 25.81 22.52 0.19
C VAL A 54 25.12 22.26 -1.14
N TYR A 55 23.95 22.85 -1.36
CA TYR A 55 23.22 22.67 -2.62
C TYR A 55 23.99 23.20 -3.82
N THR A 56 24.53 24.41 -3.74
CA THR A 56 25.25 25.05 -4.84
C THR A 56 26.45 24.23 -5.28
N VAL A 57 27.31 23.80 -4.34
CA VAL A 57 28.49 22.99 -4.65
C VAL A 57 28.10 21.64 -5.26
N VAL A 58 27.06 20.99 -4.73
CA VAL A 58 26.60 19.69 -5.23
C VAL A 58 25.95 19.83 -6.61
N TYR A 59 25.14 20.87 -6.84
CA TYR A 59 24.51 21.16 -8.13
C TYR A 59 25.54 21.50 -9.22
N GLU A 60 26.49 22.41 -8.94
CA GLU A 60 27.57 22.71 -9.88
C GLU A 60 28.41 21.47 -10.21
N SER A 61 28.70 20.67 -9.19
CA SER A 61 29.43 19.40 -9.37
C SER A 61 28.63 18.42 -10.23
N PHE A 62 27.31 18.36 -10.05
CA PHE A 62 26.41 17.54 -10.85
C PHE A 62 26.44 17.95 -12.33
N VAL A 63 26.26 19.24 -12.62
CA VAL A 63 26.29 19.77 -13.99
C VAL A 63 27.63 19.49 -14.66
N HIS A 64 28.74 19.79 -13.97
CA HIS A 64 30.10 19.53 -14.47
C HIS A 64 30.36 18.03 -14.72
N GLN A 65 29.83 17.18 -13.85
CA GLN A 65 30.02 15.74 -13.98
C GLN A 65 29.22 15.15 -15.15
N ILE A 66 28.01 15.67 -15.41
CA ILE A 66 27.24 15.31 -16.62
C ILE A 66 28.04 15.65 -17.89
N GLU A 67 28.62 16.85 -17.95
CA GLU A 67 29.40 17.27 -19.12
C GLU A 67 30.61 16.36 -19.37
N LYS A 68 31.30 15.95 -18.29
CA LYS A 68 32.38 14.96 -18.40
C LYS A 68 31.91 13.59 -18.86
N VAL A 69 30.81 13.08 -18.30
CA VAL A 69 30.26 11.78 -18.69
C VAL A 69 29.93 11.79 -20.18
N ARG A 70 29.30 12.86 -20.69
CA ARG A 70 29.02 13.03 -22.12
C ARG A 70 30.30 13.12 -22.96
N ALA A 71 31.26 13.95 -22.56
CA ALA A 71 32.51 14.13 -23.29
C ALA A 71 33.36 12.85 -23.38
N HIS A 72 33.25 11.97 -22.38
CA HIS A 72 33.98 10.70 -22.32
C HIS A 72 33.15 9.49 -22.75
N TYR A 73 31.89 9.69 -23.14
CA TYR A 73 31.03 8.60 -23.60
C TYR A 73 31.52 8.08 -24.96
N LYS A 74 31.62 6.75 -25.07
CA LYS A 74 32.01 6.06 -26.31
C LYS A 74 30.92 5.04 -26.67
N PRO A 75 30.13 5.27 -27.73
CA PRO A 75 29.01 4.39 -28.09
C PRO A 75 29.43 2.92 -28.23
N GLU A 76 30.57 2.65 -28.86
CA GLU A 76 31.13 1.32 -29.05
C GLU A 76 31.44 0.55 -27.74
N LYS A 77 31.61 1.24 -26.61
CA LYS A 77 31.87 0.59 -25.30
C LYS A 77 30.60 0.33 -24.48
N GLY A 78 29.45 0.85 -24.92
CA GLY A 78 28.19 0.79 -24.17
C GLY A 78 28.26 1.46 -22.79
N PHE A 79 27.28 1.13 -21.94
CA PHE A 79 27.24 1.63 -20.56
C PHE A 79 28.27 0.93 -19.67
N GLN A 80 29.18 1.71 -19.08
CA GLN A 80 30.24 1.21 -18.20
C GLN A 80 30.08 1.81 -16.78
N PRO A 81 29.38 1.12 -15.86
CA PRO A 81 29.09 1.67 -14.52
C PRO A 81 30.34 1.91 -13.67
N ALA A 82 31.40 1.12 -13.89
CA ALA A 82 32.68 1.26 -13.19
C ALA A 82 33.58 2.36 -13.80
N GLN A 83 33.17 2.98 -14.92
CA GLN A 83 33.88 4.13 -15.45
C GLN A 83 33.90 5.23 -14.41
N LYS A 84 35.09 5.78 -14.15
CA LYS A 84 35.32 6.77 -13.09
C LYS A 84 34.33 7.93 -13.15
N GLU A 85 34.07 8.48 -14.33
CA GLU A 85 33.16 9.62 -14.49
C GLU A 85 31.71 9.26 -14.14
N VAL A 86 31.28 8.04 -14.48
CA VAL A 86 29.94 7.54 -14.16
C VAL A 86 29.84 7.28 -12.64
N ALA A 87 30.82 6.60 -12.05
CA ALA A 87 30.85 6.34 -10.61
C ALA A 87 30.87 7.65 -9.79
N ASP A 88 31.63 8.66 -10.22
CA ASP A 88 31.65 9.97 -9.59
C ASP A 88 30.28 10.69 -9.72
N LEU A 89 29.55 10.52 -10.83
CA LEU A 89 28.18 11.04 -10.97
C LEU A 89 27.22 10.40 -9.95
N PHE A 90 27.28 9.08 -9.78
CA PHE A 90 26.44 8.39 -8.79
C PHE A 90 26.73 8.85 -7.35
N LYS A 91 27.99 9.17 -7.00
CA LYS A 91 28.32 9.78 -5.69
C LYS A 91 27.71 11.16 -5.49
N VAL A 92 27.66 11.97 -6.55
CA VAL A 92 26.99 13.28 -6.50
C VAL A 92 25.48 13.10 -6.33
N ILE A 93 24.88 12.11 -7.00
CA ILE A 93 23.47 11.76 -6.84
C ILE A 93 23.15 11.28 -5.41
N GLU A 94 24.04 10.49 -4.79
CA GLU A 94 23.91 10.08 -3.40
C GLU A 94 23.88 11.29 -2.44
N LEU A 95 24.74 12.28 -2.66
CA LEU A 95 24.68 13.55 -1.90
C LEU A 95 23.37 14.29 -2.14
N LEU A 96 22.84 14.32 -3.36
CA LEU A 96 21.52 14.89 -3.63
C LEU A 96 20.41 14.17 -2.85
N GLN A 97 20.47 12.84 -2.74
CA GLN A 97 19.51 12.07 -1.94
C GLN A 97 19.57 12.47 -0.46
N LYS A 98 20.78 12.66 0.08
CA LYS A 98 20.98 13.17 1.45
C LYS A 98 20.45 14.59 1.62
N ILE A 99 20.66 15.47 0.64
CA ILE A 99 20.07 16.82 0.63
C ILE A 99 18.54 16.74 0.68
N PHE A 100 17.92 15.95 -0.19
CA PHE A 100 16.46 15.84 -0.27
C PHE A 100 15.86 15.27 1.03
N LYS A 101 16.55 14.28 1.62
CA LYS A 101 16.19 13.70 2.91
C LYS A 101 16.25 14.71 4.05
N HIS A 102 17.35 15.47 4.17
CA HIS A 102 17.62 16.33 5.33
C HIS A 102 17.03 17.74 5.22
N MET A 103 16.63 18.16 4.02
CA MET A 103 16.19 19.52 3.71
C MET A 103 14.74 19.59 3.18
N GLY A 104 13.95 18.54 3.40
CA GLY A 104 12.60 18.44 2.88
C GLY A 104 11.66 19.58 3.31
N GLU A 105 11.84 20.14 4.52
CA GLU A 105 11.06 21.31 4.97
C GLU A 105 11.28 22.55 4.09
N LYS A 106 12.53 22.81 3.66
CA LYS A 106 12.84 23.92 2.74
C LYS A 106 12.29 23.65 1.34
N MET A 107 12.39 22.41 0.86
CA MET A 107 11.83 22.02 -0.44
C MET A 107 10.32 22.21 -0.49
N ARG A 108 9.62 21.85 0.59
CA ARG A 108 8.17 22.07 0.75
C ARG A 108 7.77 23.54 0.57
N THR A 109 8.61 24.48 1.00
CA THR A 109 8.36 25.94 0.86
C THR A 109 8.81 26.50 -0.50
N GLY A 110 9.32 25.65 -1.40
CA GLY A 110 9.73 26.04 -2.75
C GLY A 110 11.20 26.45 -2.89
N TRP A 111 12.04 26.17 -1.88
CA TRP A 111 13.49 26.41 -1.98
C TRP A 111 14.09 25.64 -3.16
N GLN A 112 14.81 26.35 -4.03
CA GLN A 112 15.48 25.79 -5.22
C GLN A 112 14.55 24.98 -6.14
N ARG A 113 13.24 25.29 -6.16
CA ARG A 113 12.24 24.49 -6.89
C ARG A 113 12.61 24.27 -8.37
N ARG A 114 12.93 25.35 -9.09
CA ARG A 114 13.23 25.27 -10.54
C ARG A 114 14.45 24.41 -10.83
N SER A 115 15.53 24.59 -10.09
CA SER A 115 16.78 23.84 -10.25
C SER A 115 16.62 22.37 -9.84
N ILE A 116 15.83 22.09 -8.79
CA ILE A 116 15.46 20.73 -8.39
C ILE A 116 14.65 20.02 -9.48
N VAL A 117 13.59 20.63 -9.99
CA VAL A 117 12.75 20.04 -11.04
C VAL A 117 13.55 19.82 -12.32
N GLY A 118 14.35 20.81 -12.75
CA GLY A 118 15.21 20.66 -13.93
C GLY A 118 16.26 19.56 -13.78
N LEU A 119 16.82 19.38 -12.58
CA LEU A 119 17.71 18.26 -12.27
C LEU A 119 16.98 16.91 -12.38
N LEU A 120 15.79 16.80 -11.79
CA LEU A 120 14.97 15.58 -11.84
C LEU A 120 14.61 15.23 -13.29
N GLN A 121 14.17 16.21 -14.08
CA GLN A 121 13.88 16.04 -15.49
C GLN A 121 15.11 15.54 -16.28
N THR A 122 16.29 16.11 -16.00
CA THR A 122 17.54 15.72 -16.65
C THR A 122 17.94 14.26 -16.32
N LEU A 123 17.72 13.80 -15.09
CA LEU A 123 17.97 12.42 -14.68
C LEU A 123 16.95 11.42 -15.24
N LEU A 124 15.66 11.82 -15.22
CA LEU A 124 14.53 10.97 -15.60
C LEU A 124 14.27 10.88 -17.09
N ALA A 125 14.98 11.68 -17.90
CA ALA A 125 14.80 11.71 -19.34
C ALA A 125 14.77 10.31 -19.95
N THR A 126 13.74 10.03 -20.76
CA THR A 126 13.49 8.71 -21.35
C THR A 126 14.69 8.09 -22.08
N PRO A 127 15.53 8.84 -22.83
CA PRO A 127 16.69 8.25 -23.51
C PRO A 127 17.86 7.89 -22.56
N ASN A 128 17.80 8.25 -21.27
CA ASN A 128 18.81 7.85 -20.31
C ASN A 128 18.72 6.34 -19.99
N HIS A 129 19.87 5.78 -19.66
CA HIS A 129 20.03 4.41 -19.20
C HIS A 129 19.15 4.12 -17.97
N PRO A 130 18.47 2.95 -17.88
CA PRO A 130 17.56 2.61 -16.79
C PRO A 130 18.14 2.85 -15.41
N ARG A 131 19.38 2.39 -15.14
CA ARG A 131 20.05 2.62 -13.84
C ARG A 131 20.15 4.09 -13.41
N LEU A 132 20.32 5.01 -14.36
CA LEU A 132 20.35 6.45 -14.03
C LEU A 132 18.93 6.96 -13.74
N ARG A 133 17.95 6.50 -14.53
CA ARG A 133 16.53 6.83 -14.32
C ARG A 133 16.03 6.29 -12.97
N THR A 134 16.47 5.12 -12.52
CA THR A 134 16.18 4.57 -11.18
C THR A 134 16.60 5.53 -10.08
N GLU A 135 17.83 6.03 -10.12
CA GLU A 135 18.30 7.00 -9.12
C GLU A 135 17.57 8.35 -9.22
N GLY A 136 17.25 8.80 -10.44
CA GLY A 136 16.40 9.96 -10.67
C GLY A 136 14.99 9.79 -10.09
N PHE A 137 14.42 8.60 -10.21
CA PHE A 137 13.09 8.28 -9.70
C PHE A 137 13.08 8.20 -8.18
N ARG A 138 14.09 7.60 -7.55
CA ARG A 138 14.27 7.63 -6.08
C ARG A 138 14.37 9.06 -5.55
N LEU A 139 15.12 9.93 -6.23
CA LEU A 139 15.16 11.36 -5.91
C LEU A 139 13.80 12.04 -6.06
N LEU A 140 13.06 11.72 -7.11
CA LEU A 140 11.69 12.24 -7.31
C LEU A 140 10.76 11.78 -6.17
N LEU A 141 10.82 10.51 -5.78
CA LEU A 141 10.02 9.99 -4.66
C LEU A 141 10.37 10.69 -3.35
N LEU A 142 11.65 10.94 -3.08
CA LEU A 142 12.09 11.74 -1.93
C LEU A 142 11.50 13.15 -1.98
N TYR A 143 11.59 13.83 -3.13
CA TYR A 143 11.05 15.19 -3.32
C TYR A 143 9.53 15.25 -3.12
N LEU A 144 8.78 14.34 -3.73
CA LEU A 144 7.32 14.29 -3.58
C LEU A 144 6.93 13.96 -2.15
N SER A 145 7.70 13.11 -1.47
CA SER A 145 7.50 12.79 -0.06
C SER A 145 7.77 13.97 0.88
N THR A 146 8.33 15.09 0.40
CA THR A 146 8.40 16.33 1.19
C THR A 146 7.15 17.19 1.06
N HIS A 147 6.15 16.78 0.28
CA HIS A 147 4.95 17.55 0.00
C HIS A 147 3.71 16.87 0.59
N THR A 148 2.62 17.64 0.73
CA THR A 148 1.29 17.15 1.10
C THR A 148 0.22 17.57 0.08
N THR A 149 0.65 18.25 -0.98
CA THR A 149 -0.16 18.73 -2.11
C THR A 149 0.65 18.50 -3.37
N GLU A 150 -0.01 18.30 -4.51
CA GLU A 150 0.66 17.98 -5.78
C GLU A 150 1.50 19.16 -6.29
N PRO A 151 2.85 19.04 -6.36
CA PRO A 151 3.68 20.04 -7.01
C PRO A 151 3.54 19.92 -8.53
N LEU A 152 2.75 20.82 -9.14
CA LEU A 152 2.34 20.77 -10.56
C LEU A 152 3.49 20.54 -11.55
N GLU A 153 4.67 21.11 -11.29
CA GLU A 153 5.84 20.99 -12.17
C GLU A 153 6.48 19.59 -12.12
N ALA A 154 6.39 18.89 -10.99
CA ALA A 154 6.98 17.56 -10.82
C ALA A 154 5.99 16.42 -11.10
N MET A 155 4.68 16.69 -11.11
CA MET A 155 3.68 15.65 -11.38
C MET A 155 3.78 15.01 -12.78
N PRO A 156 4.06 15.75 -13.86
CA PRO A 156 4.34 15.15 -15.16
C PRO A 156 5.55 14.21 -15.13
N LEU A 157 6.59 14.53 -14.35
CA LEU A 157 7.72 13.62 -14.18
C LEU A 157 7.26 12.32 -13.50
N TYR A 158 6.47 12.43 -12.43
CA TYR A 158 5.95 11.27 -11.71
C TYR A 158 5.08 10.38 -12.59
N ALA A 159 4.12 10.97 -13.32
CA ALA A 159 3.18 10.25 -14.17
C ALA A 159 3.87 9.47 -15.30
N ASN A 160 5.03 9.95 -15.77
CA ASN A 160 5.75 9.41 -16.92
C ASN A 160 7.03 8.64 -16.55
N SER A 161 7.35 8.54 -15.24
CA SER A 161 8.59 7.91 -14.79
C SER A 161 8.60 6.39 -15.02
N ILE A 162 7.48 5.71 -14.77
CA ILE A 162 7.32 4.26 -14.98
C ILE A 162 6.61 4.04 -16.31
N PRO A 163 7.30 3.59 -17.38
CA PRO A 163 6.66 3.32 -18.66
C PRO A 163 5.72 2.11 -18.54
N LEU A 164 4.41 2.33 -18.64
CA LEU A 164 3.44 1.23 -18.57
C LEU A 164 3.17 0.60 -19.95
N ASN A 165 3.59 1.27 -21.03
CA ASN A 165 3.42 0.77 -22.40
C ASN A 165 4.25 -0.49 -22.71
N VAL A 166 5.17 -0.89 -21.83
CA VAL A 166 5.96 -2.13 -21.95
C VAL A 166 5.19 -3.38 -21.55
N TYR A 167 4.04 -3.23 -20.90
CA TYR A 167 3.23 -4.35 -20.40
C TYR A 167 2.02 -4.62 -21.30
N ASP A 168 1.49 -5.82 -21.23
CA ASP A 168 0.21 -6.21 -21.84
C ASP A 168 -0.76 -6.76 -20.78
N SER A 169 -2.06 -6.68 -21.06
CA SER A 169 -3.10 -7.34 -20.28
C SER A 169 -3.16 -8.83 -20.60
N PHE A 170 -3.64 -9.63 -19.64
CA PHE A 170 -3.92 -11.04 -19.85
C PHE A 170 -5.41 -11.25 -20.19
N PRO A 171 -5.76 -12.30 -20.95
CA PRO A 171 -7.15 -12.54 -21.33
C PRO A 171 -7.99 -12.93 -20.11
N LEU A 172 -9.17 -12.34 -19.98
CA LEU A 172 -10.17 -12.75 -19.00
C LEU A 172 -10.89 -14.04 -19.45
N PRO A 173 -11.35 -14.89 -18.50
CA PRO A 173 -12.29 -15.96 -18.81
C PRO A 173 -13.59 -15.42 -19.42
N LYS A 174 -14.39 -16.30 -20.05
CA LYS A 174 -15.60 -15.87 -20.76
C LYS A 174 -16.57 -15.13 -19.81
N PRO A 175 -17.27 -14.07 -20.26
CA PRO A 175 -18.15 -13.26 -19.42
C PRO A 175 -19.25 -14.05 -18.69
N VAL A 176 -19.78 -15.10 -19.33
CA VAL A 176 -20.81 -15.97 -18.72
C VAL A 176 -20.25 -16.72 -17.50
N ASP A 177 -19.01 -17.19 -17.59
CA ASP A 177 -18.36 -17.94 -16.51
C ASP A 177 -17.96 -17.02 -15.36
N LEU A 178 -17.49 -15.82 -15.68
CA LEU A 178 -17.25 -14.74 -14.71
C LEU A 178 -18.55 -14.34 -13.99
N ALA A 179 -19.63 -14.11 -14.74
CA ALA A 179 -20.92 -13.72 -14.19
C ALA A 179 -21.46 -14.81 -13.25
N ARG A 180 -21.38 -16.08 -13.64
CA ARG A 180 -21.81 -17.21 -12.79
C ARG A 180 -21.07 -17.24 -11.46
N CYS A 181 -19.74 -17.07 -11.47
CA CYS A 181 -18.94 -17.04 -10.24
C CYS A 181 -19.16 -15.80 -9.38
N LEU A 182 -19.51 -14.66 -10.01
CA LEU A 182 -19.66 -13.38 -9.33
C LEU A 182 -21.11 -13.03 -9.02
N CYS A 183 -22.12 -13.84 -9.37
CA CYS A 183 -23.54 -13.54 -9.17
C CYS A 183 -23.80 -12.93 -7.78
N VAL A 184 -24.07 -11.62 -7.78
CA VAL A 184 -24.34 -10.78 -6.61
C VAL A 184 -25.87 -10.65 -6.53
N GLY A 185 -26.48 -11.04 -5.41
CA GLY A 185 -27.82 -10.53 -5.10
C GLY A 185 -27.73 -9.01 -4.96
N GLU A 186 -28.71 -8.25 -5.44
CA GLU A 186 -28.68 -6.77 -5.53
C GLU A 186 -28.28 -6.04 -4.22
N ASP A 187 -28.33 -6.73 -3.07
CA ASP A 187 -28.01 -6.24 -1.73
C ASP A 187 -26.55 -6.43 -1.26
N GLU A 188 -25.71 -7.21 -1.97
CA GLU A 188 -24.37 -7.62 -1.51
C GLU A 188 -23.20 -6.80 -2.11
N THR A 189 -23.46 -5.86 -3.02
CA THR A 189 -22.46 -4.89 -3.48
C THR A 189 -22.22 -3.91 -2.34
N GLY A 190 -21.37 -4.28 -1.37
CA GLY A 190 -21.10 -3.45 -0.19
C GLY A 190 -21.06 -1.97 -0.53
N ILE A 191 -22.11 -1.23 -0.11
CA ILE A 191 -22.32 0.22 0.06
C ILE A 191 -21.80 1.19 -1.04
N LEU A 192 -21.25 0.70 -2.15
CA LEU A 192 -21.36 1.26 -3.49
C LEU A 192 -22.44 0.49 -4.25
N GLY A 193 -23.57 0.29 -3.58
CA GLY A 193 -24.81 -0.12 -4.22
C GLY A 193 -25.04 0.74 -5.45
N THR A 194 -25.63 0.12 -6.45
CA THR A 194 -26.24 0.72 -7.64
C THR A 194 -27.13 1.95 -7.36
N GLY A 195 -27.38 2.31 -6.10
CA GLY A 195 -27.87 3.61 -5.67
C GLY A 195 -26.92 4.38 -4.74
N ARG A 196 -25.98 5.17 -5.31
CA ARG A 196 -25.66 6.54 -4.80
C ARG A 196 -24.70 7.38 -5.65
N ILE A 197 -24.13 6.85 -6.74
CA ILE A 197 -23.75 7.71 -7.88
C ILE A 197 -24.63 7.33 -9.07
N GLN A 198 -25.86 7.83 -9.03
CA GLN A 198 -26.81 7.70 -10.13
C GLN A 198 -26.17 8.30 -11.39
N GLY A 199 -25.77 7.45 -12.35
CA GLY A 199 -25.21 7.88 -13.65
C GLY A 199 -23.75 7.49 -13.97
N VAL A 200 -23.03 6.76 -13.12
CA VAL A 200 -21.67 6.29 -13.47
C VAL A 200 -21.76 5.04 -14.33
N SER A 201 -21.42 5.16 -15.62
CA SER A 201 -21.34 4.04 -16.54
C SER A 201 -20.22 3.07 -16.17
N GLU A 202 -20.43 1.78 -16.38
CA GLU A 202 -19.36 0.78 -16.28
C GLU A 202 -18.25 1.10 -17.29
N TRP A 203 -16.99 0.93 -16.87
CA TRP A 203 -15.83 1.09 -17.76
C TRP A 203 -15.80 -0.01 -18.81
N LYS A 204 -15.57 0.39 -20.06
CA LYS A 204 -15.44 -0.52 -21.19
C LYS A 204 -14.07 -0.35 -21.83
N GLY A 205 -13.34 -1.45 -21.98
CA GLY A 205 -12.07 -1.50 -22.69
C GLY A 205 -11.56 -2.93 -22.80
N GLU A 206 -10.70 -3.16 -23.77
CA GLU A 206 -10.10 -4.46 -24.06
C GLU A 206 -8.57 -4.35 -24.10
N GLY A 207 -7.89 -5.37 -23.60
CA GLY A 207 -6.43 -5.44 -23.60
C GLY A 207 -5.76 -4.23 -22.93
N ARG A 208 -4.62 -3.81 -23.50
CA ARG A 208 -3.99 -2.53 -23.17
C ARG A 208 -4.63 -1.42 -24.01
N GLY A 209 -5.41 -0.58 -23.35
CA GLY A 209 -5.98 0.63 -23.92
C GLY A 209 -4.97 1.78 -24.07
N VAL A 210 -5.51 2.98 -24.28
CA VAL A 210 -4.72 4.21 -24.40
C VAL A 210 -4.11 4.56 -23.04
N LEU A 211 -2.80 4.80 -23.02
CA LEU A 211 -2.07 5.30 -21.87
C LEU A 211 -1.67 6.75 -22.17
N GLN A 212 -2.08 7.71 -21.33
CA GLN A 212 -1.73 9.13 -21.49
C GLN A 212 -0.29 9.44 -21.04
N GLN A 213 0.61 8.47 -21.14
CA GLN A 213 2.01 8.61 -20.79
C GLN A 213 2.84 9.05 -22.00
N HIS A 214 3.79 9.94 -21.76
CA HIS A 214 4.69 10.52 -22.76
C HIS A 214 6.13 10.41 -22.28
N GLY A 215 7.09 10.38 -23.21
CA GLY A 215 8.50 10.40 -22.84
C GLY A 215 8.87 11.69 -22.11
N ILE A 216 9.73 11.59 -21.09
CA ILE A 216 10.31 12.73 -20.40
C ILE A 216 11.44 13.28 -21.28
N GLU A 217 11.26 14.49 -21.80
CA GLU A 217 12.25 15.17 -22.64
C GLU A 217 13.33 15.87 -21.80
N VAL A 218 14.55 15.96 -22.35
CA VAL A 218 15.65 16.74 -21.79
C VAL A 218 15.41 18.23 -22.09
N GLU A 219 15.05 19.02 -21.09
CA GLU A 219 14.99 20.49 -21.22
C GLU A 219 16.17 21.12 -20.46
N ARG A 220 17.15 21.66 -21.19
CA ARG A 220 18.14 22.58 -20.62
C ARG A 220 17.56 23.99 -20.69
N ARG A 221 16.88 24.44 -19.63
CA ARG A 221 16.94 25.86 -19.29
C ARG A 221 18.15 26.03 -18.40
N VAL A 222 19.04 26.95 -18.73
CA VAL A 222 20.14 27.36 -17.84
C VAL A 222 19.47 27.92 -16.57
N HIS A 223 19.32 27.08 -15.55
CA HIS A 223 18.69 27.48 -14.30
C HIS A 223 19.72 28.22 -13.48
N PHE A 224 19.65 29.56 -13.49
CA PHE A 224 20.35 30.36 -12.52
C PHE A 224 19.87 29.94 -11.11
N ILE A 225 20.79 29.54 -10.25
CA ILE A 225 20.52 29.40 -8.82
C ILE A 225 20.16 30.81 -8.33
N ASP A 226 18.99 31.01 -7.73
CA ASP A 226 18.63 32.29 -7.13
C ASP A 226 19.62 32.59 -5.99
N VAL A 227 20.67 33.37 -6.27
CA VAL A 227 21.59 33.91 -5.27
C VAL A 227 20.87 35.08 -4.60
N ARG A 228 20.38 34.89 -3.37
CA ARG A 228 19.91 36.02 -2.56
C ARG A 228 21.11 36.84 -2.08
N THR A 229 21.45 37.92 -2.78
CA THR A 229 22.30 38.97 -2.25
C THR A 229 21.45 40.05 -1.56
N GLY A 230 21.25 39.90 -0.25
CA GLY A 230 20.72 40.97 0.62
C GLY A 230 19.22 41.31 0.49
N PRO A 231 18.66 42.07 1.45
CA PRO A 231 17.27 42.49 1.42
C PRO A 231 17.14 43.75 0.54
N GLY A 232 16.57 43.63 -0.66
CA GLY A 232 16.12 44.85 -1.36
C GLY A 232 15.82 44.78 -2.85
N ASP A 233 16.50 43.96 -3.66
CA ASP A 233 16.33 44.05 -5.12
C ASP A 233 15.98 42.70 -5.75
N VAL A 234 14.71 42.58 -6.16
CA VAL A 234 14.25 41.54 -7.08
C VAL A 234 14.40 42.11 -8.49
N VAL A 235 15.55 41.89 -9.12
CA VAL A 235 15.67 42.14 -10.56
C VAL A 235 15.07 40.95 -11.30
N VAL A 236 13.81 41.10 -11.71
CA VAL A 236 13.15 40.16 -12.63
C VAL A 236 13.70 40.44 -14.03
N HIS A 237 14.68 39.65 -14.48
CA HIS A 237 14.95 39.56 -15.91
C HIS A 237 13.92 38.62 -16.54
N SER A 238 12.94 39.19 -17.25
CA SER A 238 12.12 38.44 -18.19
C SER A 238 12.98 38.01 -19.38
N PRO A 239 13.00 36.74 -19.79
CA PRO A 239 13.61 36.38 -21.05
C PRO A 239 12.70 36.87 -22.18
N THR A 240 13.21 37.78 -23.01
CA THR A 240 12.61 38.14 -24.29
C THR A 240 12.62 36.92 -25.22
N ALA A 241 11.50 36.70 -25.89
CA ALA A 241 11.29 35.59 -26.80
C ALA A 241 12.09 35.78 -28.09
N SER A 242 13.31 35.22 -28.18
CA SER A 242 13.99 34.90 -29.45
C SER A 242 15.40 34.34 -29.26
N GLU A 243 15.58 33.25 -28.52
CA GLU A 243 16.81 32.45 -28.62
C GLU A 243 16.45 30.97 -28.66
N ASP A 244 16.25 30.45 -29.87
CA ASP A 244 16.33 29.01 -30.19
C ASP A 244 17.78 28.55 -30.00
N LEU A 245 18.28 28.60 -28.76
CA LEU A 245 19.48 27.89 -28.36
C LEU A 245 19.14 26.41 -28.46
N ALA A 246 19.71 25.76 -29.48
CA ALA A 246 19.57 24.34 -29.74
C ALA A 246 19.56 23.55 -28.42
N LEU A 247 18.37 23.08 -28.01
CA LEU A 247 18.21 22.25 -26.83
C LEU A 247 19.15 21.06 -27.01
N ASP A 248 20.20 20.97 -26.17
CA ASP A 248 21.06 19.79 -26.14
C ASP A 248 20.25 18.63 -25.55
N ARG A 249 19.48 17.98 -26.42
CA ARG A 249 18.57 16.86 -26.12
C ARG A 249 19.31 15.55 -25.87
N ASN A 250 20.64 15.57 -25.85
CA ASN A 250 21.44 14.36 -25.71
C ASN A 250 21.29 13.77 -24.30
N PRO A 251 21.06 12.44 -24.18
CA PRO A 251 21.03 11.79 -22.88
C PRO A 251 22.38 11.92 -22.16
N ILE A 252 22.37 11.83 -20.83
CA ILE A 252 23.60 11.80 -20.03
C ILE A 252 24.34 10.49 -20.30
N ILE A 253 23.59 9.40 -20.23
CA ILE A 253 24.06 8.04 -20.47
C ILE A 253 23.02 7.41 -21.40
N PRO A 254 23.26 7.33 -22.71
CA PRO A 254 22.31 6.73 -23.63
C PRO A 254 21.97 5.28 -23.26
N SER A 255 20.69 4.93 -23.30
CA SER A 255 20.27 3.54 -23.23
C SER A 255 20.40 2.87 -24.61
N PRO A 256 21.04 1.69 -24.74
CA PRO A 256 21.14 0.98 -26.01
C PRO A 256 19.78 0.39 -26.45
N THR A 257 18.85 0.21 -25.51
CA THR A 257 17.52 -0.36 -25.73
C THR A 257 16.46 0.52 -25.08
N PRO A 258 15.22 0.51 -25.59
CA PRO A 258 14.10 1.12 -24.88
C PRO A 258 13.89 0.44 -23.52
N ALA A 259 13.16 1.12 -22.63
CA ALA A 259 12.78 0.54 -21.34
C ALA A 259 12.01 -0.76 -21.55
N ASN A 260 12.34 -1.78 -20.76
CA ASN A 260 11.68 -3.08 -20.80
C ASN A 260 10.79 -3.29 -19.57
N ILE A 261 10.16 -4.48 -19.50
CA ILE A 261 9.30 -4.90 -18.40
C ILE A 261 10.06 -4.92 -17.07
N THR A 262 11.30 -5.44 -17.05
CA THR A 262 12.13 -5.50 -15.84
C THR A 262 12.43 -4.10 -15.31
N ASP A 263 12.92 -3.19 -16.17
CA ASP A 263 13.24 -1.82 -15.77
C ASP A 263 12.01 -1.11 -15.17
N SER A 264 10.84 -1.32 -15.77
CA SER A 264 9.59 -0.70 -15.34
C SER A 264 9.04 -1.36 -14.06
N THR A 265 9.32 -2.64 -13.85
CA THR A 265 8.93 -3.36 -12.64
C THR A 265 9.80 -2.91 -11.46
N ASP A 266 11.11 -2.75 -11.67
CA ASP A 266 12.05 -2.24 -10.66
C ASP A 266 11.63 -0.84 -10.18
N LEU A 267 11.25 0.06 -11.09
CA LEU A 267 10.74 1.38 -10.71
C LEU A 267 9.42 1.29 -9.93
N PHE A 268 8.53 0.38 -10.30
CA PHE A 268 7.28 0.17 -9.57
C PHE A 268 7.54 -0.39 -8.17
N GLU A 269 8.50 -1.31 -8.02
CA GLU A 269 8.94 -1.81 -6.72
C GLU A 269 9.60 -0.72 -5.86
N ASP A 270 10.43 0.16 -6.44
CA ASP A 270 11.00 1.32 -5.74
C ASP A 270 9.91 2.25 -5.21
N LEU A 271 8.81 2.45 -5.96
CA LEU A 271 7.64 3.19 -5.50
C LEU A 271 6.99 2.52 -4.28
N LEU A 272 6.76 1.21 -4.33
CA LEU A 272 6.20 0.46 -3.20
C LEU A 272 7.15 0.49 -1.99
N HIS A 273 8.46 0.42 -2.22
CA HIS A 273 9.48 0.52 -1.18
C HIS A 273 9.49 1.90 -0.51
N ASN A 274 9.18 2.97 -1.25
CA ASN A 274 9.02 4.31 -0.67
C ASN A 274 7.89 4.34 0.37
N PHE A 275 6.78 3.62 0.17
CA PHE A 275 5.75 3.49 1.20
C PHE A 275 6.27 2.82 2.47
N VAL A 276 7.05 1.74 2.32
CA VAL A 276 7.66 1.03 3.46
C VAL A 276 8.61 1.97 4.22
N HIS A 277 9.42 2.74 3.51
CA HIS A 277 10.31 3.72 4.13
C HIS A 277 9.56 4.80 4.91
N LEU A 278 8.51 5.40 4.33
CA LEU A 278 7.71 6.42 5.01
C LEU A 278 6.97 5.86 6.23
N ALA A 279 6.42 4.65 6.13
CA ALA A 279 5.79 3.97 7.27
C ALA A 279 6.79 3.64 8.38
N THR A 280 8.01 3.22 8.01
CA THR A 280 9.09 2.96 8.96
C THR A 280 9.53 4.25 9.68
N GLN A 281 9.69 5.35 8.93
CA GLN A 281 10.01 6.66 9.52
C GLN A 281 8.91 7.11 10.49
N ALA A 282 7.64 7.02 10.08
CA ALA A 282 6.50 7.31 10.94
C ALA A 282 6.50 6.44 12.21
N ALA A 283 6.77 5.14 12.10
CA ALA A 283 6.86 4.23 13.24
C ALA A 283 7.99 4.60 14.22
N THR A 284 9.15 5.02 13.71
CA THR A 284 10.30 5.40 14.54
C THR A 284 10.15 6.76 15.21
N SER A 285 9.40 7.70 14.61
CA SER A 285 9.16 9.03 15.19
C SER A 285 8.27 9.03 16.44
N VAL A 286 7.57 7.93 16.74
CA VAL A 286 6.65 7.80 17.88
C VAL A 286 7.25 6.99 19.03
N LEU A 287 8.58 6.81 19.08
CA LEU A 287 9.21 6.08 20.17
C LEU A 287 8.87 6.73 21.53
N PRO A 288 8.52 5.92 22.55
CA PRO A 288 8.13 6.44 23.85
C PRO A 288 9.31 7.20 24.45
N GLU A 289 9.04 8.39 24.97
CA GLU A 289 10.01 9.17 25.74
C GLU A 289 10.76 8.24 26.70
N ARG A 290 12.08 8.14 26.55
CA ARG A 290 12.93 7.68 27.65
C ARG A 290 12.55 8.58 28.82
N ARG A 291 12.10 8.01 29.94
CA ARG A 291 12.06 8.72 31.22
C ARG A 291 13.49 9.15 31.58
N THR A 292 13.94 10.27 31.04
CA THR A 292 15.10 10.99 31.54
C THR A 292 14.60 11.84 32.68
N SER A 293 14.56 11.26 33.87
CA SER A 293 14.66 12.02 35.10
C SER A 293 15.46 11.21 36.10
N MET A 294 16.77 11.49 36.17
CA MET A 294 17.44 11.49 37.45
C MET A 294 16.72 12.54 38.30
N ALA A 295 15.82 12.09 39.18
CA ALA A 295 15.31 12.88 40.29
C ALA A 295 15.73 12.16 41.57
N PRO A 296 16.22 12.87 42.60
CA PRO A 296 16.84 12.27 43.76
C PRO A 296 15.81 11.54 44.62
N GLU A 297 16.25 10.41 45.16
CA GLU A 297 15.55 9.51 46.04
C GLU A 297 15.34 10.16 47.42
N SER A 298 14.24 10.88 47.63
CA SER A 298 13.74 11.18 48.99
C SER A 298 12.30 11.70 48.98
N ALA A 299 11.32 10.80 49.00
CA ALA A 299 10.02 11.02 49.65
C ALA A 299 9.24 9.70 49.70
N LEU A 300 9.09 9.14 50.91
CA LEU A 300 8.13 8.07 51.19
C LEU A 300 6.70 8.57 50.88
N PRO A 301 5.88 7.82 50.12
CA PRO A 301 4.45 8.09 50.07
C PRO A 301 3.74 7.49 51.31
N PRO A 302 2.60 8.06 51.73
CA PRO A 302 1.88 7.62 52.92
C PRO A 302 1.27 6.21 52.74
N PRO A 303 1.11 5.44 53.84
CA PRO A 303 0.61 4.08 53.77
C PRO A 303 -0.91 4.10 53.58
N GLY A 304 -1.41 3.57 52.46
CA GLY A 304 -2.85 3.40 52.29
C GLY A 304 -3.37 3.41 50.86
N VAL A 305 -2.68 2.82 49.88
CA VAL A 305 -3.33 2.39 48.63
C VAL A 305 -2.73 1.05 48.23
N ALA A 306 -3.55 0.00 48.31
CA ALA A 306 -3.20 -1.34 47.86
C ALA A 306 -2.91 -1.30 46.34
N THR A 307 -1.64 -1.47 45.97
CA THR A 307 -1.25 -1.80 44.59
C THR A 307 -1.69 -3.22 44.28
N GLY A 308 -2.90 -3.34 43.73
CA GLY A 308 -3.34 -4.51 42.99
C GLY A 308 -2.52 -4.65 41.71
N LEU A 309 -1.64 -5.66 41.69
CA LEU A 309 -1.12 -6.27 40.49
C LEU A 309 -2.29 -6.86 39.66
N GLY A 310 -2.34 -6.55 38.37
CA GLY A 310 -3.18 -7.25 37.40
C GLY A 310 -4.53 -6.57 37.09
N GLY A 311 -4.53 -5.70 36.08
CA GLY A 311 -5.74 -5.22 35.38
C GLY A 311 -5.44 -5.10 33.87
N PRO A 312 -6.42 -5.37 32.99
CA PRO A 312 -6.16 -5.87 31.64
C PRO A 312 -5.61 -4.80 30.70
N ALA A 313 -4.53 -5.15 30.00
CA ALA A 313 -4.11 -4.46 28.80
C ALA A 313 -5.15 -4.72 27.69
N GLY A 314 -6.06 -3.77 27.45
CA GLY A 314 -7.07 -3.88 26.41
C GLY A 314 -7.46 -2.52 25.83
N GLY A 315 -7.21 -2.33 24.53
CA GLY A 315 -7.97 -1.41 23.67
C GLY A 315 -7.46 0.02 23.47
N GLY A 316 -7.09 0.77 24.51
CA GLY A 316 -6.94 2.24 24.40
C GLY A 316 -5.59 2.74 23.85
N SER A 317 -4.49 2.02 24.10
CA SER A 317 -3.13 2.54 23.87
C SER A 317 -2.66 2.43 22.41
N GLY A 318 -3.08 1.39 21.70
CA GLY A 318 -2.64 1.10 20.32
C GLY A 318 -3.17 2.12 19.30
N GLY A 319 -4.46 2.47 19.38
CA GLY A 319 -5.08 3.44 18.48
C GLY A 319 -4.50 4.85 18.64
N ALA A 320 -4.21 5.27 19.87
CA ALA A 320 -3.58 6.56 20.13
C ALA A 320 -2.15 6.65 19.55
N ALA A 321 -1.37 5.57 19.66
CA ALA A 321 -0.02 5.51 19.08
C ALA A 321 -0.06 5.53 17.54
N LEU A 322 -0.99 4.81 16.92
CA LEU A 322 -1.20 4.80 15.48
C LEU A 322 -1.59 6.19 14.96
N ASN A 323 -2.53 6.86 15.61
CA ASN A 323 -2.94 8.22 15.24
C ASN A 323 -1.80 9.23 15.36
N ARG A 324 -0.96 9.12 16.41
CA ARG A 324 0.26 9.94 16.52
C ARG A 324 1.24 9.66 15.38
N ALA A 325 1.41 8.40 14.98
CA ALA A 325 2.31 8.04 13.88
C ALA A 325 1.82 8.61 12.54
N LEU A 326 0.53 8.51 12.27
CA LEU A 326 -0.09 9.08 11.06
C LEU A 326 -0.05 10.62 11.05
N ALA A 327 -0.10 11.27 12.22
CA ALA A 327 0.00 12.72 12.34
C ALA A 327 1.43 13.27 12.15
N THR A 328 2.45 12.41 12.11
CA THR A 328 3.83 12.83 11.83
C THR A 328 3.98 13.32 10.39
N ALA A 329 5.06 14.07 10.11
CA ALA A 329 5.36 14.49 8.74
C ALA A 329 5.49 13.29 7.78
N ALA A 330 6.14 12.20 8.21
CA ALA A 330 6.25 10.97 7.43
C ALA A 330 4.90 10.27 7.21
N GLY A 331 4.04 10.24 8.23
CA GLY A 331 2.68 9.70 8.13
C GLY A 331 1.81 10.49 7.13
N ASN A 332 1.86 11.82 7.19
CA ASN A 332 1.17 12.68 6.21
C ASN A 332 1.69 12.49 4.79
N SER A 333 3.01 12.32 4.65
CA SER A 333 3.67 12.09 3.36
C SER A 333 3.31 10.72 2.78
N LEU A 334 3.18 9.68 3.62
CA LEU A 334 2.70 8.36 3.21
C LEU A 334 1.28 8.43 2.65
N MET A 335 0.37 9.12 3.36
CA MET A 335 -1.01 9.30 2.89
C MET A 335 -1.06 10.07 1.57
N PHE A 336 -0.29 11.15 1.45
CA PHE A 336 -0.17 11.93 0.21
C PHE A 336 0.35 11.07 -0.95
N MET A 337 1.45 10.33 -0.75
CA MET A 337 2.03 9.48 -1.77
C MET A 337 1.09 8.34 -2.20
N TRP A 338 0.28 7.81 -1.27
CA TRP A 338 -0.75 6.83 -1.60
C TRP A 338 -1.84 7.42 -2.51
N GLU A 339 -2.34 8.63 -2.22
CA GLU A 339 -3.33 9.30 -3.08
C GLU A 339 -2.77 9.60 -4.47
N VAL A 340 -1.51 10.05 -4.54
CA VAL A 340 -0.79 10.26 -5.80
C VAL A 340 -0.63 8.94 -6.57
N PHE A 341 -0.22 7.86 -5.92
CA PHE A 341 -0.12 6.54 -6.57
C PHE A 341 -1.47 6.05 -7.10
N LYS A 342 -2.55 6.22 -6.32
CA LYS A 342 -3.90 5.91 -6.78
C LYS A 342 -4.24 6.68 -8.06
N LYS A 343 -4.05 7.99 -8.03
CA LYS A 343 -4.42 8.91 -9.12
C LYS A 343 -3.70 8.65 -10.43
N TYR A 344 -2.39 8.41 -10.37
CA TYR A 344 -1.55 8.32 -11.57
C TYR A 344 -1.29 6.90 -12.04
N TYR A 345 -1.29 5.90 -11.15
CA TYR A 345 -0.96 4.52 -11.49
C TYR A 345 -2.14 3.56 -11.31
N LEU A 346 -2.73 3.46 -10.12
CA LEU A 346 -3.85 2.50 -9.92
C LEU A 346 -5.07 2.84 -10.76
N ARG A 347 -5.29 4.13 -11.06
CA ARG A 347 -6.35 4.61 -11.96
C ARG A 347 -6.32 3.92 -13.32
N VAL A 348 -5.13 3.76 -13.90
CA VAL A 348 -4.96 3.16 -15.23
C VAL A 348 -4.76 1.65 -15.18
N LEU A 349 -4.23 1.12 -14.07
CA LEU A 349 -4.09 -0.34 -13.86
C LEU A 349 -5.43 -1.02 -13.52
N PHE A 350 -6.35 -0.29 -12.88
CA PHE A 350 -7.65 -0.78 -12.44
C PHE A 350 -8.78 0.21 -12.80
N PRO A 351 -8.98 0.51 -14.09
CA PRO A 351 -9.86 1.59 -14.54
C PRO A 351 -11.33 1.39 -14.14
N GLY A 352 -11.81 0.14 -14.11
CA GLY A 352 -13.18 -0.18 -13.71
C GLY A 352 -13.50 0.23 -12.27
N ILE A 353 -12.63 -0.11 -11.30
CA ILE A 353 -12.85 0.32 -9.92
C ILE A 353 -12.56 1.80 -9.74
N ALA A 354 -11.55 2.35 -10.43
CA ALA A 354 -11.22 3.77 -10.39
C ALA A 354 -12.43 4.64 -10.76
N ARG A 355 -13.16 4.26 -11.82
CA ARG A 355 -14.39 4.94 -12.21
C ARG A 355 -15.49 4.82 -11.14
N LYS A 356 -15.68 3.63 -10.55
CA LYS A 356 -16.67 3.38 -9.48
C LYS A 356 -16.42 4.20 -8.22
N ILE A 357 -15.15 4.45 -7.87
CA ILE A 357 -14.78 5.29 -6.72
C ILE A 357 -14.74 6.79 -7.04
N GLY A 358 -15.16 7.20 -8.24
CA GLY A 358 -15.31 8.60 -8.65
C GLY A 358 -14.11 9.22 -9.35
N MET A 359 -13.18 8.43 -9.88
CA MET A 359 -12.05 8.93 -10.67
C MET A 359 -12.42 9.02 -12.15
N GLU A 360 -11.98 10.09 -12.82
CA GLU A 360 -12.20 10.26 -14.24
C GLU A 360 -11.29 9.30 -15.05
N VAL A 361 -11.92 8.39 -15.80
CA VAL A 361 -11.24 7.44 -16.68
C VAL A 361 -12.11 7.27 -17.93
N ALA A 362 -11.55 7.50 -19.12
CA ALA A 362 -12.26 7.32 -20.38
C ALA A 362 -12.43 5.83 -20.72
N ASP A 363 -13.44 5.49 -21.54
CA ASP A 363 -13.54 4.14 -22.09
C ASP A 363 -12.33 3.87 -23.00
N GLY A 364 -11.78 2.66 -22.91
CA GLY A 364 -10.54 2.28 -23.59
C GLY A 364 -9.27 2.92 -23.02
N GLU A 365 -9.33 3.65 -21.90
CA GLU A 365 -8.15 4.14 -21.17
C GLU A 365 -7.68 3.12 -20.12
N GLY A 366 -6.37 2.86 -20.06
CA GLY A 366 -5.78 1.95 -19.08
C GLY A 366 -5.80 0.48 -19.51
N PHE A 367 -5.75 -0.43 -18.54
CA PHE A 367 -5.67 -1.88 -18.77
C PHE A 367 -6.98 -2.58 -18.44
N ALA A 368 -7.44 -3.48 -19.30
CA ALA A 368 -8.57 -4.36 -19.01
C ALA A 368 -8.29 -5.29 -17.83
N THR A 369 -7.06 -5.79 -17.75
CA THR A 369 -6.51 -6.47 -16.57
C THR A 369 -5.11 -5.95 -16.27
N CYS A 370 -4.80 -5.76 -15.00
CA CYS A 370 -3.48 -5.35 -14.53
C CYS A 370 -2.42 -6.38 -14.97
N PRO A 371 -1.27 -5.94 -15.52
CA PRO A 371 -0.20 -6.83 -15.93
C PRO A 371 0.29 -7.76 -14.80
N PRO A 372 0.55 -9.05 -15.06
CA PRO A 372 0.97 -10.01 -14.02
C PRO A 372 2.23 -9.62 -13.23
N PRO A 373 3.30 -9.05 -13.83
CA PRO A 373 4.47 -8.60 -13.06
C PRO A 373 4.13 -7.52 -12.02
N LEU A 374 3.21 -6.60 -12.35
CA LEU A 374 2.77 -5.55 -11.44
C LEU A 374 1.86 -6.09 -10.34
N LEU A 375 0.98 -7.04 -10.66
CA LEU A 375 0.20 -7.78 -9.65
C LEU A 375 1.10 -8.55 -8.69
N HIS A 376 2.15 -9.21 -9.20
CA HIS A 376 3.14 -9.89 -8.37
C HIS A 376 3.87 -8.93 -7.41
N ALA A 377 4.29 -7.76 -7.90
CA ALA A 377 4.91 -6.73 -7.07
C ALA A 377 3.95 -6.25 -5.96
N LEU A 378 2.68 -6.00 -6.29
CA LEU A 378 1.65 -5.61 -5.33
C LEU A 378 1.41 -6.70 -4.27
N ILE A 379 1.21 -7.95 -4.67
CA ILE A 379 0.97 -9.07 -3.74
C ILE A 379 2.18 -9.34 -2.87
N SER A 380 3.39 -9.27 -3.42
CA SER A 380 4.63 -9.39 -2.66
C SER A 380 4.76 -8.28 -1.61
N PHE A 381 4.45 -7.02 -2.00
CA PHE A 381 4.43 -5.89 -1.07
C PHE A 381 3.38 -6.07 0.03
N PHE A 382 2.18 -6.51 -0.34
CA PHE A 382 1.13 -6.82 0.62
C PHE A 382 1.63 -7.87 1.61
N LEU A 383 1.95 -9.09 1.16
CA LEU A 383 2.39 -10.18 2.03
C LEU A 383 3.56 -9.80 2.96
N ARG A 384 4.56 -9.08 2.44
CA ARG A 384 5.77 -8.75 3.22
C ARG A 384 5.55 -7.62 4.21
N HIS A 385 4.76 -6.60 3.85
CA HIS A 385 4.73 -5.34 4.59
C HIS A 385 3.36 -4.95 5.10
N CYS A 386 2.28 -5.54 4.59
CA CYS A 386 0.90 -5.24 4.97
C CYS A 386 0.20 -6.40 5.69
N PHE A 387 0.89 -7.51 6.00
CA PHE A 387 0.33 -8.66 6.70
C PHE A 387 1.31 -9.10 7.80
N CYS A 388 1.14 -8.58 9.01
CA CYS A 388 1.83 -9.09 10.20
C CYS A 388 0.78 -9.71 11.13
N SER A 389 0.32 -10.92 10.81
CA SER A 389 -0.41 -11.78 11.75
C SER A 389 0.45 -13.01 12.05
N SER A 390 1.03 -13.03 13.25
CA SER A 390 1.71 -14.16 13.90
C SER A 390 3.00 -14.72 13.22
N PRO A 391 4.07 -15.02 13.99
CA PRO A 391 5.34 -15.57 13.47
C PRO A 391 5.26 -16.98 12.86
N LEU A 392 4.08 -17.60 12.76
CA LEU A 392 3.91 -18.91 12.15
C LEU A 392 4.07 -18.90 10.62
N ILE A 393 3.73 -17.79 9.94
CA ILE A 393 3.88 -17.67 8.48
C ILE A 393 5.33 -17.34 8.09
N ALA A 394 6.10 -16.72 9.00
CA ALA A 394 7.48 -16.30 8.74
C ALA A 394 8.49 -17.47 8.65
N GLN A 395 8.11 -18.69 9.04
CA GLN A 395 9.00 -19.85 8.93
C GLN A 395 9.13 -20.39 7.50
N GLY A 396 8.20 -20.06 6.59
CA GLY A 396 8.22 -20.53 5.20
C GLY A 396 9.04 -19.67 4.23
N THR A 397 9.33 -18.41 4.58
CA THR A 397 10.11 -17.48 3.74
C THR A 397 11.48 -17.29 4.39
N GLY A 398 12.55 -17.78 3.76
CA GLY A 398 13.91 -17.93 4.31
C GLY A 398 14.68 -16.68 4.76
N THR A 399 14.08 -15.73 5.47
CA THR A 399 14.74 -14.55 6.06
C THR A 399 15.01 -14.76 7.55
N GLN A 400 15.89 -15.69 7.87
CA GLN A 400 16.43 -15.82 9.24
C GLN A 400 17.60 -14.84 9.41
N ASN A 401 17.34 -13.72 10.10
CA ASN A 401 18.30 -12.90 10.88
C ASN A 401 17.70 -11.52 11.24
N PHE A 402 16.52 -11.46 11.87
CA PHE A 402 15.94 -10.20 12.37
C PHE A 402 16.17 -10.05 13.88
N THR A 403 16.87 -8.98 14.30
CA THR A 403 16.98 -8.61 15.72
C THR A 403 15.62 -8.15 16.27
N GLN A 404 15.38 -8.33 17.57
CA GLN A 404 14.10 -8.03 18.22
C GLN A 404 13.61 -6.57 18.00
N LEU A 405 14.53 -5.59 17.97
CA LEU A 405 14.20 -4.19 17.71
C LEU A 405 13.73 -3.95 16.27
N ASN A 406 14.37 -4.60 15.29
CA ASN A 406 13.99 -4.51 13.88
C ASN A 406 12.62 -5.15 13.64
N GLN A 407 12.31 -6.23 14.37
CA GLN A 407 11.01 -6.90 14.31
C GLN A 407 9.86 -6.00 14.83
N THR A 408 10.06 -5.30 15.96
CA THR A 408 9.03 -4.38 16.49
C THR A 408 8.78 -3.18 15.57
N THR A 409 9.83 -2.65 14.95
CA THR A 409 9.70 -1.53 14.00
C THR A 409 8.96 -1.98 12.74
N HIS A 410 9.28 -3.17 12.23
CA HIS A 410 8.58 -3.76 11.09
C HIS A 410 7.09 -3.95 11.37
N ILE A 411 6.72 -4.53 12.52
CA ILE A 411 5.31 -4.71 12.92
C ILE A 411 4.57 -3.36 12.95
N ARG A 412 5.14 -2.33 13.58
CA ARG A 412 4.51 -0.99 13.62
C ARG A 412 4.37 -0.38 12.24
N SER A 413 5.41 -0.46 11.41
CA SER A 413 5.35 0.04 10.03
C SER A 413 4.26 -0.68 9.22
N SER A 414 4.08 -1.99 9.44
CA SER A 414 3.03 -2.77 8.81
C SER A 414 1.65 -2.35 9.25
N THR A 415 1.43 -2.12 10.55
CA THR A 415 0.16 -1.59 11.06
C THR A 415 -0.16 -0.21 10.48
N ILE A 416 0.84 0.65 10.34
CA ILE A 416 0.68 1.97 9.69
C ILE A 416 0.29 1.81 8.22
N LEU A 417 0.99 0.97 7.46
CA LEU A 417 0.66 0.69 6.05
C LEU A 417 -0.76 0.15 5.90
N GLN A 418 -1.11 -0.90 6.65
CA GLN A 418 -2.47 -1.45 6.68
C GLN A 418 -3.50 -0.36 6.99
N SER A 419 -3.22 0.49 7.97
CA SER A 419 -4.16 1.54 8.36
C SER A 419 -4.40 2.59 7.28
N VAL A 420 -3.42 2.85 6.40
CA VAL A 420 -3.55 3.78 5.26
C VAL A 420 -4.23 3.09 4.09
N LEU A 421 -3.76 1.90 3.73
CA LEU A 421 -4.23 1.12 2.57
C LEU A 421 -5.66 0.59 2.74
N LEU A 422 -6.11 0.39 3.99
CA LEU A 422 -7.46 -0.09 4.29
C LEU A 422 -8.31 0.98 5.00
N ARG A 423 -7.81 2.23 5.05
CA ARG A 423 -8.43 3.33 5.79
C ARG A 423 -9.86 3.61 5.34
N THR A 424 -9.99 3.95 4.07
CA THR A 424 -11.23 4.41 3.44
C THR A 424 -11.87 3.25 2.68
N GLU A 425 -13.17 3.35 2.47
CA GLU A 425 -13.92 2.40 1.65
C GLU A 425 -13.35 2.31 0.23
N GLN A 426 -13.04 3.45 -0.39
CA GLN A 426 -12.42 3.50 -1.72
C GLN A 426 -11.10 2.71 -1.78
N ASN A 427 -10.26 2.81 -0.74
CA ASN A 427 -9.01 2.06 -0.72
C ASN A 427 -9.25 0.55 -0.59
N ARG A 428 -10.23 0.14 0.24
CA ARG A 428 -10.61 -1.26 0.38
C ARG A 428 -11.11 -1.84 -0.94
N GLU A 429 -11.93 -1.09 -1.68
CA GLU A 429 -12.43 -1.54 -2.97
C GLU A 429 -11.32 -1.70 -4.01
N ILE A 430 -10.31 -0.81 -4.03
CA ILE A 430 -9.13 -1.01 -4.87
C ILE A 430 -8.36 -2.28 -4.47
N VAL A 431 -8.12 -2.48 -3.17
CA VAL A 431 -7.43 -3.68 -2.68
C VAL A 431 -8.21 -4.95 -3.03
N ASN A 432 -9.53 -4.92 -2.91
CA ASN A 432 -10.40 -6.03 -3.30
C ASN A 432 -10.35 -6.30 -4.81
N GLU A 433 -10.27 -5.26 -5.63
CA GLU A 433 -10.10 -5.42 -7.07
C GLU A 433 -8.72 -6.00 -7.42
N ILE A 434 -7.66 -5.58 -6.74
CA ILE A 434 -6.32 -6.20 -6.87
C ILE A 434 -6.42 -7.70 -6.57
N LEU A 435 -7.01 -8.08 -5.43
CA LEU A 435 -7.18 -9.48 -5.04
C LEU A 435 -8.03 -10.26 -6.05
N ARG A 436 -9.13 -9.67 -6.54
CA ARG A 436 -9.98 -10.29 -7.55
C ARG A 436 -9.20 -10.63 -8.82
N GLN A 437 -8.39 -9.70 -9.33
CA GLN A 437 -7.58 -9.94 -10.52
C GLN A 437 -6.46 -10.96 -10.28
N CYS A 438 -5.93 -11.07 -9.06
CA CYS A 438 -4.95 -12.09 -8.71
C CYS A 438 -5.50 -13.52 -8.87
N PHE A 439 -6.81 -13.75 -8.67
CA PHE A 439 -7.42 -15.06 -8.91
C PHE A 439 -7.71 -15.36 -10.39
N LEU A 440 -7.51 -14.38 -11.28
CA LEU A 440 -7.77 -14.48 -12.72
C LEU A 440 -6.51 -14.57 -13.58
N VAL A 441 -5.32 -14.32 -13.00
CA VAL A 441 -4.04 -14.40 -13.71
C VAL A 441 -3.84 -15.76 -14.38
N PRO A 442 -3.03 -15.90 -15.45
CA PRO A 442 -2.62 -17.20 -15.99
C PRO A 442 -1.98 -18.12 -14.93
N TYR A 443 -2.07 -19.43 -15.09
CA TYR A 443 -1.41 -20.40 -14.20
C TYR A 443 0.12 -20.30 -14.19
N GLU A 444 0.74 -19.77 -15.25
CA GLU A 444 2.16 -19.38 -15.24
C GLU A 444 2.50 -18.53 -13.99
N TRP A 445 1.61 -17.59 -13.66
CA TRP A 445 1.68 -16.66 -12.54
C TRP A 445 0.91 -17.16 -11.30
N GLY A 446 0.74 -18.48 -11.15
CA GLY A 446 -0.02 -19.09 -10.06
C GLY A 446 0.40 -18.63 -8.65
N GLU A 447 1.66 -18.27 -8.44
CA GLU A 447 2.16 -17.71 -7.17
C GLU A 447 1.46 -16.41 -6.76
N VAL A 448 1.00 -15.60 -7.72
CA VAL A 448 0.23 -14.37 -7.46
C VAL A 448 -1.14 -14.72 -6.87
N ALA A 449 -1.81 -15.72 -7.44
CA ALA A 449 -3.09 -16.24 -6.92
C ALA A 449 -2.92 -16.88 -5.54
N ARG A 450 -1.88 -17.71 -5.36
CA ARG A 450 -1.53 -18.32 -4.06
C ARG A 450 -1.28 -17.25 -2.99
N GLY A 451 -0.52 -16.20 -3.34
CA GLY A 451 -0.31 -15.06 -2.45
C GLY A 451 -1.61 -14.36 -2.05
N ALA A 452 -2.57 -14.22 -2.96
CA ALA A 452 -3.90 -13.71 -2.66
C ALA A 452 -4.71 -14.64 -1.73
N VAL A 453 -4.60 -15.98 -1.89
CA VAL A 453 -5.18 -16.95 -0.93
C VAL A 453 -4.58 -16.74 0.47
N LEU A 454 -3.26 -16.61 0.58
CA LEU A 454 -2.57 -16.41 1.86
C LEU A 454 -2.99 -15.09 2.54
N ILE A 455 -3.17 -14.03 1.76
CA ILE A 455 -3.71 -12.75 2.22
C ILE A 455 -5.10 -12.95 2.84
N LEU A 456 -6.02 -13.56 2.09
CA LEU A 456 -7.38 -13.78 2.58
C LEU A 456 -7.40 -14.68 3.81
N ALA A 457 -6.62 -15.75 3.82
CA ALA A 457 -6.48 -16.64 4.97
C ALA A 457 -5.93 -15.90 6.20
N GLY A 458 -4.90 -15.06 6.02
CA GLY A 458 -4.33 -14.23 7.08
C GLY A 458 -5.26 -13.14 7.63
N TRP A 459 -6.31 -12.78 6.89
CA TRP A 459 -7.36 -11.86 7.33
C TRP A 459 -8.56 -12.56 7.98
N ILE A 460 -8.90 -13.76 7.54
CA ILE A 460 -10.14 -14.45 7.93
C ILE A 460 -9.89 -15.45 9.07
N CYS A 461 -8.83 -16.25 8.98
CA CYS A 461 -8.52 -17.36 9.90
C CYS A 461 -7.72 -16.93 11.14
N VAL A 462 -7.77 -15.64 11.49
CA VAL A 462 -7.19 -15.09 12.72
C VAL A 462 -8.29 -14.76 13.72
N PRO A 463 -7.98 -14.73 15.04
CA PRO A 463 -8.93 -14.30 16.06
C PRO A 463 -9.58 -12.96 15.71
N ASN A 464 -10.85 -12.76 16.08
CA ASN A 464 -11.63 -11.58 15.69
C ASN A 464 -10.93 -10.24 16.01
N GLU A 465 -10.17 -10.17 17.11
CA GLU A 465 -9.42 -8.98 17.53
C GLU A 465 -8.19 -8.67 16.66
N ASP A 466 -7.69 -9.64 15.91
CA ASP A 466 -6.53 -9.50 15.03
C ASP A 466 -6.93 -9.26 13.57
N ARG A 467 -8.20 -9.41 13.24
CA ARG A 467 -8.71 -9.16 11.88
C ARG A 467 -8.61 -7.68 11.51
N PRO A 468 -8.49 -7.35 10.22
CA PRO A 468 -8.71 -5.99 9.74
C PRO A 468 -10.05 -5.45 10.23
N LEU A 469 -10.11 -4.16 10.57
CA LEU A 469 -11.28 -3.54 11.20
C LEU A 469 -12.60 -3.79 10.46
N PHE A 470 -12.56 -3.84 9.13
CA PHE A 470 -13.74 -4.06 8.29
C PHE A 470 -14.22 -5.54 8.26
N LEU A 471 -13.42 -6.47 8.78
CA LEU A 471 -13.72 -7.91 8.91
C LEU A 471 -13.97 -8.33 10.37
N ARG A 472 -14.02 -7.38 11.31
CA ARG A 472 -14.32 -7.67 12.71
C ARG A 472 -15.82 -7.78 12.92
N TYR A 473 -16.21 -8.80 13.66
CA TYR A 473 -17.56 -8.93 14.19
C TYR A 473 -17.70 -8.06 15.45
N PRO A 474 -18.84 -7.37 15.64
CA PRO A 474 -19.10 -6.63 16.87
C PRO A 474 -19.13 -7.59 18.08
N ALA A 475 -18.62 -7.14 19.23
CA ALA A 475 -18.65 -7.93 20.45
C ALA A 475 -20.10 -8.19 20.88
N PRO A 476 -20.44 -9.41 21.35
CA PRO A 476 -21.76 -9.67 21.90
C PRO A 476 -22.00 -8.78 23.13
N PRO A 477 -23.22 -8.26 23.35
CA PRO A 477 -23.51 -7.45 24.53
C PRO A 477 -23.28 -8.28 25.81
N PRO A 478 -22.75 -7.68 26.90
CA PRO A 478 -22.53 -8.40 28.14
C PRO A 478 -23.87 -8.91 28.69
N THR A 479 -24.01 -10.23 28.76
CA THR A 479 -25.16 -10.88 29.39
C THR A 479 -25.15 -10.55 30.89
N THR A 480 -26.00 -9.63 31.33
CA THR A 480 -26.33 -9.50 32.76
C THR A 480 -27.10 -10.77 33.17
N PRO A 481 -26.62 -11.56 34.15
CA PRO A 481 -27.38 -12.71 34.62
C PRO A 481 -28.60 -12.23 35.42
N SER A 482 -29.78 -12.24 34.80
CA SER A 482 -31.06 -12.04 35.49
C SER A 482 -31.40 -13.29 36.30
N SER A 483 -30.99 -13.27 37.56
CA SER A 483 -31.54 -14.13 38.63
C SER A 483 -33.03 -13.83 38.80
N ILE A 484 -33.90 -14.69 38.27
CA ILE A 484 -35.34 -14.66 38.58
C ILE A 484 -35.58 -15.60 39.77
N SER A 485 -35.77 -15.03 40.96
CA SER A 485 -36.49 -15.67 42.06
C SER A 485 -37.93 -15.14 42.05
N PRO A 486 -38.97 -15.97 42.17
CA PRO A 486 -40.35 -15.48 42.14
C PRO A 486 -40.73 -14.91 43.52
N PRO A 487 -41.36 -13.72 43.62
CA PRO A 487 -41.90 -13.26 44.89
C PRO A 487 -43.33 -13.78 45.08
N GLN A 488 -43.58 -14.36 46.24
CA GLN A 488 -44.92 -14.62 46.75
C GLN A 488 -45.55 -13.32 47.29
N ASN A 489 -46.86 -13.21 47.04
CA ASN A 489 -47.85 -12.22 47.50
C ASN A 489 -47.56 -11.43 48.79
N LEU A 490 -47.95 -10.15 48.77
CA LEU A 490 -48.84 -9.54 49.78
C LEU A 490 -49.39 -8.19 49.30
N LEU A 491 -50.70 -8.17 48.99
CA LEU A 491 -51.53 -6.96 48.94
C LEU A 491 -51.81 -6.47 50.37
N SER A 492 -51.80 -5.15 50.60
CA SER A 492 -53.00 -4.44 51.12
C SER A 492 -52.80 -2.93 51.42
N HIS A 493 -53.89 -2.19 51.19
CA HIS A 493 -54.34 -0.92 51.80
C HIS A 493 -54.16 0.44 51.05
N LEU A 494 -55.21 0.71 50.26
CA LEU A 494 -55.97 1.93 49.94
C LEU A 494 -55.80 3.22 50.80
N SER A 495 -55.82 4.38 50.11
CA SER A 495 -56.81 5.50 50.18
C SER A 495 -56.13 6.85 49.84
N SER A 496 -56.69 7.91 49.22
CA SER A 496 -57.87 8.22 48.40
C SER A 496 -57.77 9.73 48.07
N SER A 497 -57.93 10.16 46.81
CA SER A 497 -58.67 11.39 46.43
C SER A 497 -58.89 11.48 44.90
N ALA A 498 -60.16 11.67 44.52
CA ALA A 498 -60.69 11.83 43.17
C ALA A 498 -60.55 13.30 42.69
N THR A 499 -60.77 13.74 41.43
CA THR A 499 -62.02 13.63 40.64
C THR A 499 -61.83 14.11 39.16
N SER A 500 -62.22 13.24 38.19
CA SER A 500 -62.82 13.41 36.81
C SER A 500 -62.32 14.45 35.76
N PRO A 501 -62.59 14.28 34.42
CA PRO A 501 -63.51 13.34 33.73
C PRO A 501 -62.95 12.52 32.53
N PRO A 502 -63.72 11.57 31.95
CA PRO A 502 -63.30 10.68 30.86
C PRO A 502 -63.94 11.00 29.49
N LEU A 503 -63.28 10.64 28.39
CA LEU A 503 -63.95 10.31 27.12
C LEU A 503 -63.41 8.99 26.56
N SER A 504 -64.37 8.15 26.24
CA SER A 504 -64.35 6.72 25.91
C SER A 504 -63.55 6.34 24.67
N ALA A 505 -62.63 5.38 24.87
CA ALA A 505 -62.27 4.36 23.89
C ALA A 505 -62.96 3.04 24.30
N GLN A 506 -63.53 2.32 23.33
CA GLN A 506 -63.36 0.86 23.19
C GLN A 506 -64.21 0.29 22.04
N SER A 507 -63.52 -0.39 21.14
CA SER A 507 -63.82 -1.76 20.70
C SER A 507 -62.47 -2.30 20.20
N SER A 508 -61.73 -3.13 20.96
CA SER A 508 -61.96 -4.56 21.21
C SER A 508 -62.13 -5.32 19.88
N THR A 509 -61.39 -6.37 19.52
CA THR A 509 -60.46 -7.30 20.18
C THR A 509 -59.97 -8.25 19.07
N ALA A 510 -58.72 -8.73 19.11
CA ALA A 510 -58.34 -10.15 18.95
C ALA A 510 -56.83 -10.32 18.68
N SER A 511 -56.15 -10.85 19.70
CA SER A 511 -55.10 -11.88 19.64
C SER A 511 -54.59 -12.32 18.26
N PHE A 512 -53.28 -12.14 18.04
CA PHE A 512 -52.48 -13.07 17.22
C PHE A 512 -51.14 -13.33 17.90
N GLU A 513 -50.76 -14.60 17.85
CA GLU A 513 -49.61 -15.22 18.50
C GLU A 513 -48.28 -14.59 18.05
N PHE A 514 -47.32 -14.52 18.97
CA PHE A 514 -45.99 -14.00 18.74
C PHE A 514 -45.17 -15.03 17.94
N ASP A 515 -45.01 -14.77 16.63
CA ASP A 515 -44.18 -15.57 15.73
C ASP A 515 -42.68 -15.37 16.07
N PRO A 516 -41.88 -16.42 16.36
CA PRO A 516 -40.48 -16.27 16.74
C PRO A 516 -39.55 -15.80 15.61
N HIS A 517 -40.03 -15.63 14.38
CA HIS A 517 -39.22 -15.38 13.18
C HIS A 517 -38.86 -13.91 12.88
N GLU A 518 -39.34 -12.92 13.65
CA GLU A 518 -39.03 -11.50 13.40
C GLU A 518 -37.73 -10.97 14.06
N ARG A 519 -36.80 -11.86 14.45
CA ARG A 519 -35.49 -11.44 15.02
C ARG A 519 -34.33 -11.33 14.02
N ASP A 520 -34.52 -11.71 12.75
CA ASP A 520 -33.41 -11.88 11.80
C ASP A 520 -33.13 -10.70 10.85
N LYS A 521 -33.80 -9.55 10.99
CA LYS A 521 -33.41 -8.32 10.25
C LYS A 521 -32.45 -7.42 11.05
N ALA A 522 -31.59 -8.01 11.87
CA ALA A 522 -30.36 -7.32 12.26
C ALA A 522 -29.48 -7.25 11.00
N SER A 523 -29.25 -6.04 10.47
CA SER A 523 -28.34 -5.77 9.36
C SER A 523 -27.16 -6.74 9.39
N ASP A 524 -27.01 -7.59 8.37
CA ASP A 524 -25.95 -8.61 8.30
C ASP A 524 -24.61 -7.94 8.66
N PRO A 525 -23.82 -8.51 9.60
CA PRO A 525 -22.55 -7.92 9.97
C PRO A 525 -21.71 -7.62 8.73
N HIS A 526 -21.17 -6.40 8.63
CA HIS A 526 -20.39 -5.94 7.47
C HIS A 526 -19.27 -6.91 7.06
N ALA A 527 -18.74 -7.69 8.02
CA ALA A 527 -17.77 -8.75 7.78
C ALA A 527 -18.29 -9.90 6.88
N ASN A 528 -19.56 -10.32 7.03
CA ASN A 528 -20.18 -11.36 6.20
C ASN A 528 -20.31 -10.91 4.75
N LEU A 529 -20.58 -9.63 4.47
CA LEU A 529 -20.61 -9.08 3.10
C LEU A 529 -19.27 -9.27 2.38
N TYR A 530 -18.15 -8.94 3.02
CA TYR A 530 -16.82 -9.18 2.43
C TYR A 530 -16.51 -10.67 2.35
N LEU A 531 -16.92 -11.46 3.33
CA LEU A 531 -16.68 -12.90 3.31
C LEU A 531 -17.38 -13.58 2.13
N ARG A 532 -18.64 -13.22 1.87
CA ARG A 532 -19.39 -13.65 0.67
C ARG A 532 -18.68 -13.26 -0.62
N ARG A 533 -18.12 -12.05 -0.69
CA ARG A 533 -17.31 -11.59 -1.82
C ARG A 533 -16.04 -12.43 -2.00
N TYR A 534 -15.33 -12.71 -0.92
CA TYR A 534 -14.09 -13.50 -0.94
C TYR A 534 -14.32 -14.96 -1.29
N ILE A 535 -15.42 -15.56 -0.80
CA ILE A 535 -15.85 -16.90 -1.20
C ILE A 535 -16.05 -16.97 -2.72
N ARG A 536 -16.69 -15.97 -3.32
CA ARG A 536 -16.85 -15.89 -4.79
C ARG A 536 -15.54 -15.66 -5.52
N TYR A 537 -14.65 -14.82 -4.99
CA TYR A 537 -13.32 -14.58 -5.57
C TYR A 537 -12.47 -15.84 -5.63
N LEU A 538 -12.47 -16.63 -4.56
CA LEU A 538 -11.80 -17.93 -4.52
C LEU A 538 -12.36 -18.89 -5.59
N GLY A 539 -13.66 -18.79 -5.91
CA GLY A 539 -14.30 -19.57 -6.96
C GLY A 539 -13.77 -19.28 -8.37
N LEU A 540 -13.18 -18.09 -8.59
CA LEU A 540 -12.57 -17.70 -9.86
C LEU A 540 -11.34 -18.56 -10.22
N VAL A 541 -10.68 -19.16 -9.21
CA VAL A 541 -9.52 -20.04 -9.40
C VAL A 541 -9.86 -21.22 -10.32
N PHE A 542 -11.09 -21.74 -10.22
CA PHE A 542 -11.58 -22.92 -10.95
C PHE A 542 -12.10 -22.60 -12.36
N LEU A 543 -11.91 -21.37 -12.84
CA LEU A 543 -12.21 -21.01 -14.22
C LEU A 543 -11.13 -21.54 -15.17
N GLU A 544 -11.55 -21.99 -16.35
CA GLU A 544 -10.64 -22.47 -17.39
C GLU A 544 -9.70 -21.35 -17.85
N ARG A 545 -8.42 -21.69 -18.02
CA ARG A 545 -7.38 -20.77 -18.52
C ARG A 545 -6.68 -21.40 -19.71
N ALA A 546 -6.26 -20.57 -20.66
CA ALA A 546 -5.60 -21.02 -21.89
C ALA A 546 -4.30 -21.80 -21.63
N ASP A 547 -3.61 -21.52 -20.53
CA ASP A 547 -2.31 -22.10 -20.16
C ASP A 547 -2.44 -23.28 -19.17
N GLY A 548 -3.66 -23.75 -18.90
CA GLY A 548 -3.92 -24.85 -17.95
C GLY A 548 -3.16 -26.13 -18.26
N VAL A 549 -3.05 -26.48 -19.54
CA VAL A 549 -2.37 -27.71 -19.97
C VAL A 549 -0.86 -27.63 -19.73
N GLU A 550 -0.25 -26.47 -20.00
CA GLU A 550 1.20 -26.26 -19.84
C GLU A 550 1.63 -26.19 -18.37
N PHE A 551 0.77 -25.64 -17.51
CA PHE A 551 1.06 -25.43 -16.08
C PHE A 551 0.15 -26.25 -15.16
N MET A 552 -0.13 -27.51 -15.51
CA MET A 552 -1.04 -28.37 -14.75
C MET A 552 -0.64 -28.57 -13.28
N ASP A 553 0.65 -28.68 -12.98
CA ASP A 553 1.13 -28.86 -11.60
C ASP A 553 0.82 -27.63 -10.73
N LYS A 554 1.01 -26.42 -11.30
CA LYS A 554 0.67 -25.15 -10.64
C LYS A 554 -0.84 -25.01 -10.47
N GLN A 555 -1.62 -25.42 -11.46
CA GLN A 555 -3.09 -25.45 -11.39
C GLN A 555 -3.56 -26.35 -10.24
N ILE A 556 -3.09 -27.61 -10.19
CA ILE A 556 -3.49 -28.58 -9.17
C ILE A 556 -3.11 -28.08 -7.77
N LEU A 557 -1.90 -27.54 -7.60
CA LEU A 557 -1.46 -26.97 -6.33
C LEU A 557 -2.39 -25.84 -5.87
N LEU A 558 -2.69 -24.89 -6.75
CA LEU A 558 -3.57 -23.77 -6.45
C LEU A 558 -4.98 -24.26 -6.07
N PHE A 559 -5.53 -25.25 -6.78
CA PHE A 559 -6.85 -25.82 -6.46
C PHE A 559 -6.88 -26.44 -5.07
N LYS A 560 -5.85 -27.23 -4.71
CA LYS A 560 -5.73 -27.85 -3.37
C LYS A 560 -5.67 -26.80 -2.26
N GLU A 561 -4.87 -25.75 -2.44
CA GLU A 561 -4.75 -24.68 -1.45
C GLU A 561 -6.06 -23.92 -1.29
N THR A 562 -6.76 -23.60 -2.38
CA THR A 562 -8.06 -22.94 -2.34
C THR A 562 -9.14 -23.80 -1.66
N LEU A 563 -9.19 -25.11 -1.95
CA LEU A 563 -10.14 -26.01 -1.30
C LEU A 563 -9.85 -26.21 0.18
N THR A 564 -8.57 -26.32 0.54
CA THR A 564 -8.15 -26.35 1.94
C THR A 564 -8.62 -25.10 2.67
N PHE A 565 -8.53 -23.93 2.03
CA PHE A 565 -9.02 -22.69 2.62
C PHE A 565 -10.55 -22.67 2.77
N TYR A 566 -11.32 -23.13 1.77
CA TYR A 566 -12.78 -23.30 1.94
C TYR A 566 -13.13 -24.22 3.10
N ARG A 567 -12.38 -25.32 3.26
CA ARG A 567 -12.56 -26.25 4.38
C ARG A 567 -12.30 -25.58 5.72
N THR A 568 -11.25 -24.75 5.81
CA THR A 568 -11.00 -23.95 7.01
C THR A 568 -12.18 -23.02 7.30
N ILE A 569 -12.67 -22.26 6.32
CA ILE A 569 -13.86 -21.40 6.49
C ILE A 569 -15.09 -22.18 6.97
N ALA A 570 -15.31 -23.39 6.45
CA ALA A 570 -16.46 -24.22 6.81
C ALA A 570 -16.34 -24.88 8.20
N LEU A 571 -15.14 -25.25 8.64
CA LEU A 571 -14.94 -26.00 9.89
C LEU A 571 -14.61 -25.12 11.09
N GLU A 572 -14.20 -23.88 10.86
CA GLU A 572 -13.63 -23.02 11.89
C GLU A 572 -14.70 -22.36 12.76
N HIS A 573 -14.80 -22.81 14.01
CA HIS A 573 -15.86 -22.43 14.96
C HIS A 573 -15.91 -20.94 15.35
N HIS A 574 -14.85 -20.18 15.09
CA HIS A 574 -14.75 -18.78 15.50
C HIS A 574 -15.20 -17.79 14.39
N LEU A 575 -15.69 -18.29 13.26
CA LEU A 575 -16.32 -17.50 12.19
C LEU A 575 -17.86 -17.58 12.31
N PRO A 576 -18.53 -16.53 12.83
CA PRO A 576 -19.99 -16.47 12.86
C PRO A 576 -20.55 -16.17 11.46
N LEU A 577 -20.60 -17.21 10.63
CA LEU A 577 -21.18 -17.16 9.28
C LEU A 577 -22.72 -16.99 9.36
N SER A 578 -23.24 -15.94 8.72
CA SER A 578 -24.69 -15.77 8.54
C SER A 578 -25.28 -16.84 7.62
N THR A 579 -26.60 -17.05 7.67
CA THR A 579 -27.30 -18.01 6.80
C THR A 579 -27.02 -17.74 5.32
N GLU A 580 -27.12 -16.47 4.89
CA GLU A 580 -26.79 -16.06 3.52
C GLU A 580 -25.32 -16.37 3.15
N THR A 581 -24.39 -16.19 4.10
CA THR A 581 -22.97 -16.50 3.87
C THR A 581 -22.73 -18.00 3.71
N TRP A 582 -23.43 -18.82 4.49
CA TRP A 582 -23.43 -20.28 4.33
C TRP A 582 -24.00 -20.71 2.98
N GLU A 583 -25.08 -20.09 2.53
CA GLU A 583 -25.68 -20.37 1.22
C GLU A 583 -24.71 -20.05 0.09
N VAL A 584 -24.02 -18.90 0.14
CA VAL A 584 -22.99 -18.54 -0.85
C VAL A 584 -21.83 -19.53 -0.84
N LEU A 585 -21.35 -19.94 0.35
CA LEU A 585 -20.28 -20.94 0.47
C LEU A 585 -20.68 -22.28 -0.15
N LEU A 586 -21.84 -22.80 0.22
CA LEU A 586 -22.32 -24.10 -0.27
C LEU A 586 -22.62 -24.06 -1.77
N THR A 587 -23.26 -22.99 -2.26
CA THR A 587 -23.52 -22.82 -3.70
C THR A 587 -22.22 -22.78 -4.49
N THR A 588 -21.23 -22.02 -4.02
CA THR A 588 -19.92 -21.93 -4.69
C THR A 588 -19.22 -23.29 -4.70
N LEU A 589 -19.26 -24.05 -3.61
CA LEU A 589 -18.66 -25.39 -3.55
C LEU A 589 -19.39 -26.38 -4.47
N LEU A 590 -20.72 -26.31 -4.56
CA LEU A 590 -21.51 -27.14 -5.47
C LEU A 590 -21.25 -26.78 -6.94
N ASP A 591 -21.08 -25.50 -7.27
CA ASP A 591 -20.67 -25.07 -8.61
C ASP A 591 -19.28 -25.58 -8.96
N ILE A 592 -18.36 -25.62 -7.99
CA ILE A 592 -17.02 -26.22 -8.17
C ILE A 592 -17.16 -27.74 -8.37
N CYS A 593 -18.01 -28.42 -7.61
CA CYS A 593 -18.29 -29.85 -7.81
C CYS A 593 -18.78 -30.12 -9.24
N ASP A 594 -19.75 -29.35 -9.72
CA ASP A 594 -20.32 -29.51 -11.06
C ASP A 594 -19.27 -29.26 -12.15
N LYS A 595 -18.42 -28.24 -11.98
CA LYS A 595 -17.31 -27.98 -12.91
C LYS A 595 -16.26 -29.09 -12.93
N VAL A 596 -15.81 -29.56 -11.76
CA VAL A 596 -14.71 -30.54 -11.67
C VAL A 596 -15.18 -31.96 -12.00
N MET A 597 -16.38 -32.35 -11.55
CA MET A 597 -16.87 -33.73 -11.62
C MET A 597 -18.03 -33.93 -12.61
N GLY A 598 -18.72 -32.86 -13.02
CA GLY A 598 -19.89 -32.94 -13.91
C GLY A 598 -19.52 -33.16 -15.39
N HIS A 599 -18.25 -33.03 -15.76
CA HIS A 599 -17.80 -33.30 -17.12
C HIS A 599 -17.63 -34.80 -17.40
N PRO A 600 -18.04 -35.29 -18.59
CA PRO A 600 -17.85 -36.69 -18.99
C PRO A 600 -16.36 -37.05 -19.15
N ASN A 601 -15.49 -36.05 -19.32
CA ASN A 601 -14.05 -36.22 -19.27
C ASN A 601 -13.50 -35.63 -17.95
N PRO A 602 -12.95 -36.45 -17.03
CA PRO A 602 -12.41 -35.98 -15.76
C PRO A 602 -11.21 -35.04 -15.92
N THR A 603 -10.57 -35.00 -17.10
CA THR A 603 -9.44 -34.11 -17.38
C THR A 603 -9.81 -32.81 -18.09
N ALA A 604 -11.10 -32.51 -18.24
CA ALA A 604 -11.58 -31.31 -18.91
C ALA A 604 -11.19 -30.03 -18.16
N VAL A 605 -11.22 -30.06 -16.82
CA VAL A 605 -10.90 -28.91 -15.96
C VAL A 605 -9.55 -29.05 -15.28
N VAL A 606 -9.19 -30.26 -14.85
CA VAL A 606 -7.88 -30.58 -14.28
C VAL A 606 -7.12 -31.40 -15.30
N HIS A 607 -6.09 -30.84 -15.92
CA HIS A 607 -5.40 -31.47 -17.06
C HIS A 607 -4.48 -32.65 -16.68
N SER A 608 -4.76 -33.31 -15.55
CA SER A 608 -4.11 -34.52 -15.03
C SER A 608 -5.14 -35.50 -14.50
N ALA A 609 -5.11 -36.76 -14.96
CA ALA A 609 -6.06 -37.78 -14.49
C ALA A 609 -5.91 -38.10 -12.99
N ALA A 610 -4.67 -38.16 -12.49
CA ALA A 610 -4.41 -38.36 -11.07
C ALA A 610 -4.81 -37.12 -10.24
N GLY A 611 -4.51 -35.92 -10.75
CA GLY A 611 -4.88 -34.66 -10.11
C GLY A 611 -6.40 -34.46 -10.04
N ALA A 612 -7.14 -34.87 -11.08
CA ALA A 612 -8.59 -34.76 -11.13
C ALA A 612 -9.26 -35.59 -10.01
N GLY A 613 -8.80 -36.83 -9.80
CA GLY A 613 -9.28 -37.67 -8.70
C GLY A 613 -9.01 -37.05 -7.33
N GLU A 614 -7.78 -36.57 -7.11
CA GLU A 614 -7.40 -35.96 -5.83
C GLU A 614 -8.16 -34.66 -5.54
N VAL A 615 -8.35 -33.78 -6.54
CA VAL A 615 -9.15 -32.56 -6.39
C VAL A 615 -10.61 -32.93 -6.10
N ALA A 616 -11.18 -33.90 -6.83
CA ALA A 616 -12.55 -34.36 -6.60
C ALA A 616 -12.75 -34.91 -5.17
N ASP A 617 -11.81 -35.70 -4.66
CA ASP A 617 -11.83 -36.22 -3.29
C ASP A 617 -11.82 -35.08 -2.27
N ILE A 618 -10.93 -34.09 -2.43
CA ILE A 618 -10.84 -32.94 -1.52
C ILE A 618 -12.12 -32.09 -1.56
N VAL A 619 -12.69 -31.84 -2.75
CA VAL A 619 -13.96 -31.11 -2.89
C VAL A 619 -15.07 -31.85 -2.15
N MET A 620 -15.21 -33.16 -2.38
CA MET A 620 -16.25 -33.98 -1.74
C MET A 620 -16.09 -34.03 -0.23
N GLU A 621 -14.86 -34.20 0.27
CA GLU A 621 -14.58 -34.12 1.70
C GLU A 621 -14.93 -32.74 2.29
N THR A 622 -14.68 -31.67 1.55
CA THR A 622 -14.96 -30.30 2.00
C THR A 622 -16.45 -30.05 2.12
N VAL A 623 -17.23 -30.48 1.11
CA VAL A 623 -18.70 -30.37 1.10
C VAL A 623 -19.35 -31.27 2.16
N LEU A 624 -18.91 -32.52 2.30
CA LEU A 624 -19.50 -33.49 3.22
C LEU A 624 -19.02 -33.29 4.67
N GLY A 625 -17.79 -32.84 4.87
CA GLY A 625 -17.19 -32.57 6.18
C GLY A 625 -17.87 -31.42 6.91
N GLY A 626 -18.30 -30.37 6.19
CA GLY A 626 -19.06 -29.25 6.77
C GLY A 626 -20.40 -29.65 7.39
N LYS A 627 -21.01 -30.75 6.92
CA LYS A 627 -22.29 -31.27 7.46
C LYS A 627 -22.15 -32.08 8.75
N ARG A 628 -20.99 -32.67 9.04
CA ARG A 628 -20.84 -33.64 10.15
C ARG A 628 -20.70 -33.00 11.55
N ASN A 629 -20.41 -31.70 11.65
CA ASN A 629 -20.11 -31.04 12.94
C ASN A 629 -21.26 -30.20 13.53
N LYS A 630 -22.49 -30.33 13.02
CA LYS A 630 -23.65 -29.55 13.52
C LYS A 630 -24.91 -30.39 13.79
N ASN A 631 -24.77 -31.69 14.04
CA ASN A 631 -25.82 -32.49 14.67
C ASN A 631 -25.48 -32.74 16.13
#